data_AF-A0A026WPY9-F1
#
_entry.id   AF-A0A026WPY9-F1
#
_cell.length_a   1.000
_cell.length_b   1.000
_cell.length_c   1.000
_cell.angle_alpha   90.00
_cell.angle_beta   90.00
_cell.angle_gamma   90.00
#
_symmetry.space_group_name_H-M   'P 1'
#
loop_
_entity.id
_entity.type
_entity.pdbx_description
1 polymer ?
#
loop_
_entity_poly.entity_id
_entity_poly.type
_entity_poly.pdbx_seq_one_letter_code
_entity_poly.pdbx_strand_id
1 'polypeptide(L)'
;MLTKTIKQKPLSGNADYRGNSKLNSSMCIIRASSAILNVKPIYLKGSNVYKKKEIDKTSDKRECLIPSKPIAYSRIVTQKEYEHLKERSHVITKEEKQMAVETEEKEKERLTKESIERKEAIRRMDMKKRREKDPRTREIEEEARKKMMHILERARNMRLEQEEEIQECNRLILATKCRAIRDAQIAEKKLIEREVLEEEKRLNNMMEDERRWAIKEELRKEQEEASKRSQFAKLLKEQIVTNEEQRIIEFERRQEESRLINLNNVAQQQDEIEKMRNKEAENARIRQELMEGHEQLKYFKAMRQEEDRIIDLSIQNYHRIKEEKEAKKVEEQKLEKLRKEREKARVATQTIQAHELQMHIDEINAIRIQEEVEREWRLKEKEEMLKKLNAQKMLWKEREEQINNKRIMQAIEIERDRREFEKIVCEQETALDREKKELEQKQEQTLIHRNEILKQINEKERERITERQKMFEENLTTCAETAMRKKKLQDVMEQKWQKMREDNVPDTYINEVKRMIENIH
;
A
#
# COMPACT_ATOMS: atom_id res chain seq x y z
N MET A 1 -70.78 42.94 -0.11
CA MET A 1 -69.98 42.97 1.13
C MET A 1 -68.52 42.77 0.73
N LEU A 2 -67.52 43.59 1.11
CA LEU A 2 -67.07 43.96 2.47
C LEU A 2 -66.59 42.71 3.23
N THR A 3 -65.36 42.58 3.76
CA THR A 3 -64.21 43.49 4.01
C THR A 3 -62.90 42.63 4.00
N LYS A 4 -61.67 43.06 3.63
CA LYS A 4 -60.81 44.25 3.89
C LYS A 4 -59.88 44.07 5.12
N THR A 5 -58.56 44.23 4.90
CA THR A 5 -57.46 44.43 5.90
C THR A 5 -57.13 43.23 6.83
N ILE A 6 -55.97 43.12 7.52
CA ILE A 6 -55.03 44.12 8.12
C ILE A 6 -53.54 43.80 7.82
N LYS A 7 -52.69 44.85 7.81
CA LYS A 7 -51.20 44.79 7.80
C LYS A 7 -50.66 44.93 9.24
N GLN A 8 -49.43 44.46 9.53
CA GLN A 8 -48.36 45.37 10.01
C GLN A 8 -46.94 44.75 10.06
N LYS A 9 -45.96 45.64 10.26
CA LYS A 9 -44.50 45.42 10.40
C LYS A 9 -44.11 45.70 11.88
N PRO A 10 -42.87 46.14 12.20
CA PRO A 10 -41.61 45.40 12.34
C PRO A 10 -41.08 45.51 13.80
N LEU A 11 -39.77 45.36 14.00
CA LEU A 11 -38.83 46.03 14.94
C LEU A 11 -37.65 45.05 15.19
N SER A 12 -36.47 45.41 15.73
CA SER A 12 -35.52 46.52 15.54
C SER A 12 -34.36 46.30 16.52
N GLY A 13 -33.12 46.68 16.20
CA GLY A 13 -31.97 46.57 17.10
C GLY A 13 -30.70 46.34 16.29
N ASN A 14 -29.94 47.40 15.97
CA ASN A 14 -28.87 47.96 16.81
C ASN A 14 -27.72 46.94 16.95
N ALA A 15 -26.66 46.97 16.12
CA ALA A 15 -25.78 48.09 15.72
C ALA A 15 -24.91 48.61 16.86
N ASP A 16 -23.60 48.40 16.72
CA ASP A 16 -22.54 49.02 17.50
C ASP A 16 -21.40 49.44 16.54
N TYR A 17 -20.56 50.38 16.93
CA TYR A 17 -19.76 51.19 15.99
C TYR A 17 -18.29 51.39 16.42
N ARG A 18 -17.45 51.81 15.46
CA ARG A 18 -15.99 52.13 15.53
C ARG A 18 -15.06 50.90 15.41
N GLY A 19 -13.93 50.98 14.69
CA GLY A 19 -13.48 52.07 13.83
C GLY A 19 -12.14 51.83 13.12
N ASN A 20 -11.96 52.50 11.97
CA ASN A 20 -10.75 52.72 11.15
C ASN A 20 -9.41 52.09 11.62
N SER A 21 -8.64 51.45 10.73
CA SER A 21 -7.82 52.22 9.78
C SER A 21 -7.01 51.40 8.75
N LYS A 22 -6.77 52.05 7.58
CA LYS A 22 -5.65 51.94 6.62
C LYS A 22 -5.37 50.61 5.86
N LEU A 23 -5.12 50.80 4.55
CA LEU A 23 -4.59 49.87 3.53
C LEU A 23 -3.18 49.35 3.93
N ASN A 24 -2.61 48.25 3.40
CA ASN A 24 -2.49 47.92 1.96
C ASN A 24 -1.90 46.50 1.69
N SER A 25 -1.97 46.01 0.43
CA SER A 25 -1.28 44.79 -0.13
C SER A 25 -1.77 43.40 0.37
N SER A 26 -1.84 42.31 -0.42
CA SER A 26 -1.24 41.97 -1.74
C SER A 26 -1.91 40.75 -2.44
N MET A 27 -1.81 40.64 -3.79
CA MET A 27 -1.77 39.42 -4.66
C MET A 27 -2.92 38.34 -4.62
N CYS A 28 -3.15 37.46 -5.63
CA CYS A 28 -3.08 37.53 -7.12
C CYS A 28 -3.61 36.21 -7.78
N ILE A 29 -4.63 36.23 -8.65
CA ILE A 29 -4.99 35.17 -9.64
C ILE A 29 -5.65 35.88 -10.86
N ILE A 30 -5.05 36.02 -12.05
CA ILE A 30 -4.78 35.06 -13.17
C ILE A 30 -6.05 34.60 -13.95
N ARG A 31 -6.25 35.22 -15.13
CA ARG A 31 -6.84 34.69 -16.40
C ARG A 31 -6.80 35.82 -17.45
N ALA A 32 -6.91 35.62 -18.77
CA ALA A 32 -6.25 34.70 -19.71
C ALA A 32 -6.81 35.00 -21.12
N SER A 33 -5.98 35.04 -22.18
CA SER A 33 -6.39 35.21 -23.63
C SER A 33 -7.07 36.55 -23.98
N SER A 34 -7.02 37.08 -25.22
CA SER A 34 -6.26 36.71 -26.44
C SER A 34 -6.31 37.85 -27.49
N ALA A 35 -5.42 37.80 -28.50
CA ALA A 35 -5.51 38.49 -29.81
C ALA A 35 -5.30 40.04 -29.80
N ILE A 36 -4.84 40.72 -30.88
CA ILE A 36 -3.90 40.44 -31.99
C ILE A 36 -3.54 41.79 -32.65
N LEU A 37 -2.41 41.91 -33.39
CA LEU A 37 -2.00 43.07 -34.23
C LEU A 37 -2.01 44.46 -33.53
N ASN A 38 -0.84 45.10 -33.30
CA ASN A 38 -0.15 45.84 -34.37
C ASN A 38 1.26 46.33 -33.95
N VAL A 39 2.07 46.67 -34.95
CA VAL A 39 3.42 47.24 -34.77
C VAL A 39 3.34 48.73 -34.41
N LYS A 40 4.10 49.17 -33.39
CA LYS A 40 4.56 50.57 -33.27
C LYS A 40 6.05 50.61 -32.88
N PRO A 41 6.88 51.40 -33.58
CA PRO A 41 8.24 51.73 -33.12
C PRO A 41 8.19 52.79 -32.01
N ILE A 42 9.33 52.99 -31.34
CA ILE A 42 9.54 54.06 -30.36
C ILE A 42 10.82 54.83 -30.77
N TYR A 43 10.97 56.07 -30.31
CA TYR A 43 12.17 56.92 -30.38
C TYR A 43 12.45 57.61 -31.73
N LEU A 44 11.60 58.58 -32.08
CA LEU A 44 12.09 59.83 -32.69
C LEU A 44 12.03 60.94 -31.63
N LYS A 45 13.16 61.62 -31.40
CA LYS A 45 13.24 62.75 -30.47
C LYS A 45 12.59 63.99 -31.11
N GLY A 46 11.57 64.55 -30.47
CA GLY A 46 11.06 65.87 -30.84
C GLY A 46 12.02 66.97 -30.38
N SER A 47 12.85 67.49 -31.28
CA SER A 47 13.58 68.74 -31.07
C SER A 47 12.63 69.92 -31.30
N ASN A 48 12.44 70.78 -30.29
CA ASN A 48 11.33 71.72 -30.26
C ASN A 48 11.78 73.20 -30.42
N VAL A 49 10.95 73.98 -31.12
CA VAL A 49 10.86 75.45 -31.20
C VAL A 49 12.04 76.29 -31.78
N TYR A 50 11.65 77.49 -32.22
CA TYR A 50 12.40 78.73 -32.47
C TYR A 50 13.46 78.80 -33.58
N LYS A 51 13.03 79.37 -34.71
CA LYS A 51 13.77 80.46 -35.36
C LYS A 51 12.92 81.73 -35.42
N LYS A 52 12.98 82.55 -34.35
CA LYS A 52 12.89 83.99 -34.56
C LYS A 52 14.10 84.41 -35.40
N LYS A 53 13.88 85.10 -36.51
CA LYS A 53 14.74 86.22 -36.88
C LYS A 53 13.82 87.44 -37.00
N GLU A 54 14.14 88.40 -36.14
CA GLU A 54 13.50 89.69 -35.97
C GLU A 54 14.41 90.72 -36.66
N ILE A 55 13.94 91.96 -36.82
CA ILE A 55 14.70 93.10 -37.38
C ILE A 55 14.87 93.00 -38.93
N ASP A 56 14.64 94.04 -39.74
CA ASP A 56 14.52 95.47 -39.41
C ASP A 56 13.26 96.16 -39.98
N LYS A 57 13.00 97.40 -39.53
CA LYS A 57 11.94 98.30 -40.02
C LYS A 57 12.48 99.69 -40.39
N THR A 58 12.63 99.94 -41.68
CA THR A 58 12.49 101.28 -42.28
C THR A 58 11.74 101.12 -43.60
N SER A 59 10.50 101.61 -43.77
CA SER A 59 10.06 103.01 -43.80
C SER A 59 10.65 103.81 -44.98
N ASP A 60 9.95 103.78 -46.12
CA ASP A 60 9.65 105.02 -46.84
C ASP A 60 8.42 104.86 -47.74
N LYS A 61 7.62 105.92 -47.88
CA LYS A 61 6.53 106.00 -48.88
C LYS A 61 7.03 106.79 -50.09
N ARG A 62 6.90 106.24 -51.30
CA ARG A 62 6.82 106.99 -52.58
C ARG A 62 5.86 106.17 -53.46
N GLU A 63 4.77 106.68 -54.03
CA GLU A 63 4.58 107.90 -54.84
C GLU A 63 5.41 107.88 -56.13
N CYS A 64 4.78 108.24 -57.24
CA CYS A 64 5.28 107.95 -58.58
C CYS A 64 6.45 108.86 -58.97
N LEU A 65 7.53 108.27 -59.49
CA LEU A 65 8.50 108.97 -60.33
C LEU A 65 8.73 108.17 -61.61
N ILE A 66 8.39 108.79 -62.73
CA ILE A 66 8.61 108.26 -64.07
C ILE A 66 10.10 108.41 -64.40
N PRO A 67 10.81 107.34 -64.80
CA PRO A 67 12.13 107.49 -65.40
C PRO A 67 12.02 108.27 -66.71
N SER A 68 12.64 109.44 -66.76
CA SER A 68 12.94 110.11 -68.03
C SER A 68 13.94 109.26 -68.85
N LYS A 69 14.22 109.70 -70.08
CA LYS A 69 14.95 108.96 -71.12
C LYS A 69 16.28 108.35 -70.62
N PRO A 70 16.68 107.17 -71.16
CA PRO A 70 17.67 106.31 -70.53
C PRO A 70 19.10 106.85 -70.55
N ILE A 71 19.85 106.57 -69.49
CA ILE A 71 21.30 106.70 -69.42
C ILE A 71 21.87 105.28 -69.32
N ALA A 72 22.30 104.73 -70.45
CA ALA A 72 22.81 103.37 -70.53
C ALA A 72 24.31 103.33 -70.21
N TYR A 73 24.68 102.74 -69.08
CA TYR A 73 26.06 102.32 -68.80
C TYR A 73 26.26 100.88 -69.25
N SER A 74 27.15 100.66 -70.21
CA SER A 74 27.52 99.34 -70.70
C SER A 74 28.36 98.58 -69.67
N ARG A 75 27.71 97.76 -68.83
CA ARG A 75 28.43 96.78 -68.01
C ARG A 75 29.06 95.73 -68.93
N ILE A 76 30.39 95.75 -69.03
CA ILE A 76 31.17 94.72 -69.72
C ILE A 76 30.97 93.40 -68.96
N VAL A 77 30.37 92.41 -69.63
CA VAL A 77 30.15 91.06 -69.09
C VAL A 77 31.36 90.20 -69.48
N THR A 78 31.96 89.51 -68.51
CA THR A 78 33.08 88.61 -68.79
C THR A 78 32.60 87.32 -69.46
N GLN A 79 33.48 86.65 -70.23
CA GLN A 79 33.21 85.36 -70.89
C GLN A 79 32.54 84.35 -69.92
N LYS A 80 33.04 84.26 -68.68
CA LYS A 80 32.52 83.36 -67.64
C LYS A 80 31.15 83.77 -67.12
N GLU A 81 30.88 85.07 -66.95
CA GLU A 81 29.54 85.55 -66.63
C GLU A 81 28.55 85.29 -67.79
N TYR A 82 28.99 85.42 -69.03
CA TYR A 82 28.19 85.12 -70.23
C TYR A 82 27.88 83.62 -70.37
N GLU A 83 28.87 82.75 -70.16
CA GLU A 83 28.68 81.29 -70.18
C GLU A 83 27.77 80.81 -69.04
N HIS A 84 27.98 81.30 -67.82
CA HIS A 84 27.07 81.05 -66.70
C HIS A 84 25.65 81.63 -66.93
N LEU A 85 25.51 82.77 -67.61
CA LEU A 85 24.20 83.29 -68.04
C LEU A 85 23.57 82.42 -69.14
N LYS A 86 24.36 81.82 -70.04
CA LYS A 86 23.93 80.94 -71.13
C LYS A 86 23.45 79.58 -70.60
N GLU A 87 24.20 78.96 -69.69
CA GLU A 87 23.79 77.76 -68.96
C GLU A 87 22.52 78.01 -68.13
N ARG A 88 22.41 79.17 -67.48
CA ARG A 88 21.30 79.52 -66.60
C ARG A 88 20.06 80.05 -67.33
N SER A 89 20.18 80.36 -68.62
CA SER A 89 19.05 80.68 -69.53
C SER A 89 18.69 79.52 -70.45
N HIS A 90 19.47 78.44 -70.47
CA HIS A 90 19.11 77.20 -71.14
C HIS A 90 17.92 76.54 -70.44
N VAL A 91 16.74 76.65 -71.05
CA VAL A 91 15.52 76.02 -70.57
C VAL A 91 15.57 74.53 -70.85
N ILE A 92 16.14 73.77 -69.90
CA ILE A 92 16.22 72.30 -69.93
C ILE A 92 14.85 71.74 -70.36
N THR A 93 14.85 70.96 -71.44
CA THR A 93 13.63 70.44 -72.08
C THR A 93 12.90 69.43 -71.17
N LYS A 94 11.67 69.06 -71.54
CA LYS A 94 10.92 68.04 -70.80
C LYS A 94 11.60 66.66 -70.87
N GLU A 95 12.18 66.34 -72.02
CA GLU A 95 12.83 65.06 -72.30
C GLU A 95 14.16 64.94 -71.54
N GLU A 96 15.00 65.98 -71.53
CA GLU A 96 16.24 65.99 -70.72
C GLU A 96 15.96 65.85 -69.22
N LYS A 97 14.88 66.46 -68.71
CA LYS A 97 14.43 66.26 -67.32
C LYS A 97 13.95 64.83 -67.06
N GLN A 98 13.25 64.22 -68.02
CA GLN A 98 12.81 62.83 -67.91
C GLN A 98 14.01 61.87 -67.91
N MET A 99 14.99 62.06 -68.79
CA MET A 99 16.23 61.25 -68.81
C MET A 99 17.07 61.44 -67.55
N ALA A 100 17.15 62.65 -66.99
CA ALA A 100 17.81 62.91 -65.71
C ALA A 100 17.10 62.22 -64.54
N VAL A 101 15.77 62.29 -64.48
CA VAL A 101 14.98 61.60 -63.45
C VAL A 101 15.11 60.08 -63.60
N GLU A 102 15.00 59.54 -64.81
CA GLU A 102 15.09 58.10 -65.07
C GLU A 102 16.49 57.52 -64.77
N THR A 103 17.57 58.29 -65.01
CA THR A 103 18.93 57.90 -64.63
C THR A 103 19.15 57.99 -63.12
N GLU A 104 18.64 59.03 -62.45
CA GLU A 104 18.60 59.08 -60.99
C GLU A 104 17.79 57.92 -60.37
N GLU A 105 16.66 57.55 -60.97
CA GLU A 105 15.81 56.44 -60.51
C GLU A 105 16.49 55.09 -60.72
N LYS A 106 17.17 54.87 -61.85
CA LYS A 106 17.99 53.68 -62.08
C LYS A 106 19.12 53.53 -61.06
N GLU A 107 19.83 54.62 -60.72
CA GLU A 107 20.87 54.56 -59.68
C GLU A 107 20.28 54.38 -58.26
N LYS A 108 19.13 55.00 -57.95
CA LYS A 108 18.39 54.75 -56.69
C LYS A 108 17.92 53.29 -56.60
N GLU A 109 17.48 52.69 -57.71
CA GLU A 109 17.14 51.27 -57.79
C GLU A 109 18.35 50.36 -57.56
N ARG A 110 19.51 50.68 -58.15
CA ARG A 110 20.75 49.90 -57.91
C ARG A 110 21.17 49.96 -56.44
N LEU A 111 21.24 51.16 -55.86
CA LEU A 111 21.60 51.35 -54.46
C LEU A 111 20.60 50.71 -53.48
N THR A 112 19.31 50.68 -53.82
CA THR A 112 18.30 49.99 -53.00
C THR A 112 18.36 48.48 -53.15
N LYS A 113 18.59 47.93 -54.34
CA LYS A 113 18.83 46.49 -54.57
C LYS A 113 20.05 46.01 -53.79
N GLU A 114 21.19 46.68 -53.90
CA GLU A 114 22.38 46.39 -53.09
C GLU A 114 22.12 46.51 -51.57
N SER A 115 21.24 47.43 -51.14
CA SER A 115 20.84 47.56 -49.73
C SER A 115 19.99 46.39 -49.28
N ILE A 116 19.10 45.88 -50.13
CA ILE A 116 18.26 44.70 -49.88
C ILE A 116 19.15 43.45 -49.83
N GLU A 117 20.02 43.24 -50.80
CA GLU A 117 20.96 42.11 -50.83
C GLU A 117 21.86 42.08 -49.59
N ARG A 118 22.39 43.24 -49.15
CA ARG A 118 23.15 43.36 -47.91
C ARG A 118 22.31 43.02 -46.68
N LYS A 119 21.06 43.50 -46.59
CA LYS A 119 20.12 43.15 -45.51
C LYS A 119 19.78 41.65 -45.50
N GLU A 120 19.65 41.03 -46.67
CA GLU A 120 19.36 39.61 -46.80
C GLU A 120 20.56 38.71 -46.53
N ALA A 121 21.78 39.16 -46.88
CA ALA A 121 23.01 38.49 -46.47
C ALA A 121 23.14 38.50 -44.94
N ILE A 122 22.89 39.64 -44.28
CA ILE A 122 22.87 39.75 -42.81
C ILE A 122 21.79 38.82 -42.22
N ARG A 123 20.55 38.87 -42.71
CA ARG A 123 19.46 37.96 -42.27
C ARG A 123 19.85 36.47 -42.42
N ARG A 124 20.49 36.10 -43.53
CA ARG A 124 20.99 34.72 -43.76
C ARG A 124 22.08 34.34 -42.75
N MET A 125 23.00 35.24 -42.43
CA MET A 125 24.04 35.02 -41.42
C MET A 125 23.48 34.94 -40.00
N ASP A 126 22.50 35.77 -39.63
CA ASP A 126 21.83 35.71 -38.33
C ASP A 126 21.02 34.42 -38.17
N MET A 127 20.35 33.96 -39.23
CA MET A 127 19.63 32.68 -39.24
C MET A 127 20.58 31.47 -39.17
N LYS A 128 21.83 31.58 -39.66
CA LYS A 128 22.89 30.60 -39.42
C LYS A 128 23.40 30.64 -37.99
N LYS A 129 23.81 31.82 -37.48
CA LYS A 129 24.26 32.01 -36.09
C LYS A 129 23.25 31.59 -35.03
N ARG A 130 21.94 31.65 -35.32
CA ARG A 130 20.87 31.12 -34.44
C ARG A 130 20.76 29.59 -34.44
N ARG A 131 21.33 28.91 -35.43
CA ARG A 131 21.39 27.43 -35.54
C ARG A 131 22.74 26.89 -35.05
N GLU A 132 23.82 27.56 -35.46
CA GLU A 132 25.21 27.30 -35.06
C GLU A 132 25.47 27.88 -33.66
N LYS A 133 25.01 27.17 -32.63
CA LYS A 133 25.32 27.49 -31.22
C LYS A 133 26.81 27.22 -30.94
N ASP A 134 27.42 28.06 -30.12
CA ASP A 134 28.77 27.86 -29.56
C ASP A 134 28.84 26.47 -28.90
N PRO A 135 29.85 25.63 -29.22
CA PRO A 135 30.04 24.30 -28.63
C PRO A 135 29.86 24.25 -27.12
N ARG A 136 30.39 25.23 -26.39
CA ARG A 136 30.28 25.31 -24.92
C ARG A 136 28.84 25.56 -24.46
N THR A 137 28.08 26.38 -25.18
CA THR A 137 26.65 26.57 -24.91
C THR A 137 25.82 25.35 -25.26
N ARG A 138 26.24 24.59 -26.29
CA ARG A 138 25.62 23.32 -26.68
C ARG A 138 25.87 22.23 -25.64
N GLU A 139 27.08 22.12 -25.10
CA GLU A 139 27.41 21.18 -24.01
C GLU A 139 26.57 21.47 -22.76
N ILE A 140 26.45 22.73 -22.35
CA ILE A 140 25.61 23.15 -21.21
C ILE A 140 24.13 22.85 -21.48
N GLU A 141 23.63 23.08 -22.71
CA GLU A 141 22.27 22.68 -23.08
C GLU A 141 22.07 21.17 -23.09
N GLU A 142 23.02 20.37 -23.57
CA GLU A 142 22.93 18.92 -23.59
C GLU A 142 23.03 18.32 -22.17
N GLU A 143 23.84 18.90 -21.30
CA GLU A 143 23.88 18.55 -19.87
C GLU A 143 22.58 18.94 -19.15
N ALA A 144 22.02 20.13 -19.41
CA ALA A 144 20.72 20.55 -18.90
C ALA A 144 19.58 19.66 -19.41
N ARG A 145 19.63 19.21 -20.67
CA ARG A 145 18.69 18.23 -21.23
C ARG A 145 18.84 16.86 -20.57
N LYS A 146 20.06 16.37 -20.33
CA LYS A 146 20.31 15.12 -19.59
C LYS A 146 19.76 15.20 -18.15
N LYS A 147 20.02 16.29 -17.44
CA LYS A 147 19.45 16.58 -16.11
C LYS A 147 17.92 16.60 -16.12
N MET A 148 17.32 17.30 -17.10
CA MET A 148 15.85 17.35 -17.28
C MET A 148 15.26 15.97 -17.58
N MET A 149 15.87 15.19 -18.48
CA MET A 149 15.40 13.84 -18.81
C MET A 149 15.49 12.90 -17.61
N HIS A 150 16.59 12.92 -16.85
CA HIS A 150 16.74 12.15 -15.62
C HIS A 150 15.69 12.54 -14.55
N ILE A 151 15.34 13.84 -14.44
CA ILE A 151 14.25 14.29 -13.55
C ILE A 151 12.89 13.76 -14.03
N LEU A 152 12.59 13.82 -15.32
CA LEU A 152 11.35 13.31 -15.91
C LEU A 152 11.24 11.78 -15.82
N GLU A 153 12.34 11.08 -16.01
CA GLU A 153 12.45 9.62 -15.87
C GLU A 153 12.29 9.20 -14.40
N ARG A 154 12.98 9.86 -13.47
CA ARG A 154 12.76 9.65 -12.03
C ARG A 154 11.30 9.91 -11.64
N ALA A 155 10.66 10.95 -12.18
CA ALA A 155 9.25 11.24 -11.93
C ALA A 155 8.30 10.17 -12.51
N ARG A 156 8.60 9.61 -13.70
CA ARG A 156 7.87 8.47 -14.25
C ARG A 156 8.05 7.22 -13.39
N ASN A 157 9.27 6.93 -12.96
CA ASN A 157 9.58 5.76 -12.14
C ASN A 157 8.91 5.88 -10.76
N MET A 158 8.94 7.05 -10.12
CA MET A 158 8.20 7.26 -8.86
C MET A 158 6.68 7.09 -9.01
N ARG A 159 6.10 7.39 -10.19
CA ARG A 159 4.68 7.08 -10.46
C ARG A 159 4.44 5.58 -10.67
N LEU A 160 5.33 4.89 -11.39
CA LEU A 160 5.24 3.43 -11.59
C LEU A 160 5.38 2.66 -10.27
N GLU A 161 6.28 3.08 -9.38
CA GLU A 161 6.42 2.52 -8.02
C GLU A 161 5.22 2.84 -7.10
N GLN A 162 4.33 3.75 -7.49
CA GLN A 162 3.08 4.04 -6.78
C GLN A 162 1.89 3.19 -7.28
N GLU A 163 1.97 2.54 -8.44
CA GLU A 163 0.93 1.63 -8.93
C GLU A 163 0.82 0.41 -7.98
N GLU A 164 -0.39 0.01 -7.59
CA GLU A 164 -0.63 -0.96 -6.51
C GLU A 164 -0.02 -2.34 -6.80
N GLU A 165 -0.06 -2.75 -8.07
CA GLU A 165 0.50 -4.01 -8.56
C GLU A 165 2.04 -4.04 -8.39
N ILE A 166 2.69 -2.87 -8.53
CA ILE A 166 4.14 -2.70 -8.34
C ILE A 166 4.49 -2.62 -6.85
N GLN A 167 3.63 -2.03 -6.03
CA GLN A 167 3.77 -2.07 -4.57
C GLN A 167 3.65 -3.51 -4.04
N GLU A 168 2.73 -4.33 -4.55
CA GLU A 168 2.65 -5.75 -4.21
C GLU A 168 3.91 -6.52 -4.64
N CYS A 169 4.37 -6.32 -5.88
CA CYS A 169 5.64 -6.86 -6.34
C CYS A 169 6.81 -6.48 -5.39
N ASN A 170 6.88 -5.23 -4.92
CA ASN A 170 7.87 -4.79 -3.94
C ASN A 170 7.72 -5.49 -2.58
N ARG A 171 6.49 -5.72 -2.09
CA ARG A 171 6.23 -6.48 -0.85
C ARG A 171 6.71 -7.93 -0.95
N LEU A 172 6.39 -8.60 -2.06
CA LEU A 172 6.84 -9.97 -2.35
C LEU A 172 8.37 -10.06 -2.40
N ILE A 173 9.03 -9.16 -3.14
CA ILE A 173 10.50 -9.10 -3.23
C ILE A 173 11.13 -8.89 -1.84
N LEU A 174 10.58 -8.01 -1.01
CA LEU A 174 11.06 -7.78 0.35
C LEU A 174 10.90 -9.02 1.24
N ALA A 175 9.72 -9.65 1.22
CA ALA A 175 9.46 -10.89 1.96
C ALA A 175 10.43 -12.02 1.54
N THR A 176 10.71 -12.14 0.24
CA THR A 176 11.66 -13.09 -0.30
C THR A 176 13.11 -12.78 0.09
N LYS A 177 13.53 -11.51 0.10
CA LYS A 177 14.85 -11.11 0.63
C LYS A 177 14.98 -11.45 2.13
N CYS A 178 13.94 -11.22 2.93
CA CYS A 178 13.90 -11.65 4.34
C CYS A 178 13.94 -13.17 4.52
N ARG A 179 13.33 -13.95 3.61
CA ARG A 179 13.40 -15.42 3.61
C ARG A 179 14.82 -15.90 3.30
N ALA A 180 15.44 -15.41 2.24
CA ALA A 180 16.78 -15.82 1.84
C ALA A 180 17.83 -15.55 2.95
N ILE A 181 17.72 -14.41 3.65
CA ILE A 181 18.56 -14.09 4.82
C ILE A 181 18.31 -15.08 5.97
N ARG A 182 17.05 -15.38 6.30
CA ARG A 182 16.69 -16.34 7.36
C ARG A 182 17.22 -17.74 7.06
N ASP A 183 17.05 -18.21 5.82
CA ASP A 183 17.44 -19.55 5.43
C ASP A 183 18.99 -19.69 5.41
N ALA A 184 19.71 -18.61 5.09
CA ALA A 184 21.16 -18.52 5.29
C ALA A 184 21.58 -18.55 6.78
N GLN A 185 20.91 -17.77 7.65
CA GLN A 185 21.15 -17.78 9.10
C GLN A 185 20.85 -19.15 9.74
N ILE A 186 19.88 -19.90 9.22
CA ILE A 186 19.58 -21.28 9.65
C ILE A 186 20.71 -22.23 9.21
N ALA A 187 21.29 -22.04 8.02
CA ALA A 187 22.43 -22.83 7.57
C ALA A 187 23.70 -22.53 8.38
N GLU A 188 23.96 -21.25 8.66
CA GLU A 188 25.05 -20.77 9.53
C GLU A 188 24.92 -21.35 10.96
N LYS A 189 23.75 -21.23 11.58
CA LYS A 189 23.51 -21.82 12.91
C LYS A 189 23.75 -23.33 12.93
N LYS A 190 23.34 -24.05 11.87
CA LYS A 190 23.59 -25.50 11.71
C LYS A 190 25.04 -25.86 11.38
N LEU A 191 25.87 -24.89 11.00
CA LEU A 191 27.33 -25.08 10.91
C LEU A 191 27.95 -24.94 12.30
N ILE A 192 27.67 -23.84 12.99
CA ILE A 192 28.13 -23.58 14.37
C ILE A 192 27.72 -24.72 15.32
N GLU A 193 26.49 -25.22 15.21
CA GLU A 193 25.99 -26.35 16.01
C GLU A 193 26.81 -27.64 15.79
N ARG A 194 27.30 -27.89 14.57
CA ARG A 194 28.17 -29.05 14.28
C ARG A 194 29.59 -28.83 14.78
N GLU A 195 30.15 -27.64 14.60
CA GLU A 195 31.50 -27.27 15.07
C GLU A 195 31.58 -27.35 16.60
N VAL A 196 30.55 -26.86 17.31
CA VAL A 196 30.42 -27.02 18.77
C VAL A 196 30.31 -28.50 19.16
N LEU A 197 29.47 -29.30 18.48
CA LEU A 197 29.36 -30.74 18.75
C LEU A 197 30.64 -31.54 18.40
N GLU A 198 31.57 -30.99 17.62
CA GLU A 198 32.87 -31.61 17.31
C GLU A 198 33.92 -31.24 18.36
N GLU A 199 33.97 -29.98 18.79
CA GLU A 199 34.81 -29.55 19.91
C GLU A 199 34.36 -30.14 21.27
N GLU A 200 33.05 -30.30 21.50
CA GLU A 200 32.53 -31.02 22.68
C GLU A 200 32.99 -32.48 22.70
N LYS A 201 32.98 -33.19 21.56
CA LYS A 201 33.52 -34.57 21.47
C LYS A 201 35.02 -34.60 21.75
N ARG A 202 35.77 -33.64 21.20
CA ARG A 202 37.21 -33.48 21.43
C ARG A 202 37.53 -33.26 22.92
N LEU A 203 36.78 -32.40 23.60
CA LEU A 203 36.93 -32.16 25.05
C LEU A 203 36.51 -33.39 25.88
N ASN A 204 35.40 -34.04 25.55
CA ASN A 204 34.97 -35.26 26.23
C ASN A 204 35.98 -36.41 26.11
N ASN A 205 36.63 -36.57 24.95
CA ASN A 205 37.72 -37.53 24.77
C ASN A 205 38.93 -37.20 25.68
N MET A 206 39.30 -35.91 25.78
CA MET A 206 40.37 -35.46 26.67
C MET A 206 40.07 -35.76 28.14
N MET A 207 38.86 -35.45 28.61
CA MET A 207 38.43 -35.77 29.98
C MET A 207 38.35 -37.28 30.26
N GLU A 208 37.95 -38.09 29.28
CA GLU A 208 37.99 -39.56 29.40
C GLU A 208 39.43 -40.10 29.49
N ASP A 209 40.38 -39.54 28.74
CA ASP A 209 41.79 -39.94 28.83
C ASP A 209 42.47 -39.47 30.12
N GLU A 210 42.12 -38.29 30.65
CA GLU A 210 42.48 -37.87 32.01
C GLU A 210 41.90 -38.81 33.08
N ARG A 211 40.61 -39.18 32.96
CA ARG A 211 39.95 -40.14 33.87
C ARG A 211 40.62 -41.52 33.82
N ARG A 212 40.97 -42.01 32.62
CA ARG A 212 41.71 -43.27 32.43
C ARG A 212 43.12 -43.18 33.01
N TRP A 213 43.79 -42.03 32.92
CA TRP A 213 45.10 -41.81 33.51
C TRP A 213 45.04 -41.82 35.03
N ALA A 214 44.08 -41.11 35.64
CA ALA A 214 43.86 -41.12 37.08
C ALA A 214 43.58 -42.53 37.62
N ILE A 215 42.72 -43.32 36.95
CA ILE A 215 42.44 -44.71 37.33
C ILE A 215 43.70 -45.59 37.25
N LYS A 216 44.56 -45.41 36.23
CA LYS A 216 45.84 -46.13 36.12
C LYS A 216 46.81 -45.74 37.23
N GLU A 217 46.85 -44.47 37.62
CA GLU A 217 47.73 -43.97 38.67
C GLU A 217 47.30 -44.45 40.08
N GLU A 218 46.00 -44.47 40.39
CA GLU A 218 45.50 -45.09 41.63
C GLU A 218 45.75 -46.61 41.65
N LEU A 219 45.55 -47.30 40.52
CA LEU A 219 45.88 -48.73 40.41
C LEU A 219 47.39 -48.98 40.61
N ARG A 220 48.27 -48.07 40.16
CA ARG A 220 49.71 -48.16 40.41
C ARG A 220 50.03 -48.01 41.90
N LYS A 221 49.42 -47.05 42.59
CA LYS A 221 49.55 -46.89 44.06
C LYS A 221 49.07 -48.13 44.80
N GLU A 222 47.91 -48.68 44.44
CA GLU A 222 47.39 -49.89 45.07
C GLU A 222 48.31 -51.10 44.84
N GLN A 223 48.90 -51.25 43.65
CA GLN A 223 49.90 -52.28 43.36
C GLN A 223 51.18 -52.10 44.17
N GLU A 224 51.66 -50.88 44.36
CA GLU A 224 52.79 -50.59 45.24
C GLU A 224 52.47 -50.89 46.71
N GLU A 225 51.27 -50.55 47.19
CA GLU A 225 50.83 -50.88 48.55
C GLU A 225 50.59 -52.38 48.74
N ALA A 226 50.05 -53.09 47.75
CA ALA A 226 49.94 -54.55 47.76
C ALA A 226 51.32 -55.21 47.78
N SER A 227 52.30 -54.64 47.05
CA SER A 227 53.69 -55.09 47.06
C SER A 227 54.35 -54.86 48.44
N LYS A 228 54.18 -53.67 49.04
CA LYS A 228 54.65 -53.35 50.40
C LYS A 228 54.02 -54.27 51.45
N ARG A 229 52.69 -54.50 51.39
CA ARG A 229 51.96 -55.45 52.24
C ARG A 229 52.46 -56.89 52.08
N SER A 230 52.75 -57.32 50.84
CA SER A 230 53.30 -58.65 50.54
C SER A 230 54.73 -58.83 51.07
N GLN A 231 55.59 -57.81 50.94
CA GLN A 231 56.94 -57.82 51.52
C GLN A 231 56.90 -57.88 53.06
N PHE A 232 56.08 -57.04 53.70
CA PHE A 232 55.89 -57.07 55.15
C PHE A 232 55.36 -58.43 55.65
N ALA A 233 54.41 -59.03 54.93
CA ALA A 233 53.89 -60.37 55.25
C ALA A 233 54.91 -61.51 55.05
N LYS A 234 55.95 -61.32 54.23
CA LYS A 234 57.10 -62.26 54.17
C LYS A 234 58.02 -62.08 55.38
N LEU A 235 58.43 -60.85 55.68
CA LEU A 235 59.28 -60.53 56.83
C LEU A 235 58.64 -61.00 58.15
N LEU A 236 57.32 -60.85 58.33
CA LEU A 236 56.62 -61.36 59.51
C LEU A 236 56.59 -62.89 59.58
N LYS A 237 56.52 -63.60 58.44
CA LYS A 237 56.63 -65.06 58.41
C LYS A 237 58.05 -65.54 58.74
N GLU A 238 59.06 -64.85 58.23
CA GLU A 238 60.47 -65.11 58.55
C GLU A 238 60.75 -64.86 60.05
N GLN A 239 60.14 -63.82 60.63
CA GLN A 239 60.14 -63.60 62.08
C GLN A 239 59.40 -64.70 62.86
N ILE A 240 58.27 -65.22 62.38
CA ILE A 240 57.59 -66.33 63.06
C ILE A 240 58.46 -67.59 63.04
N VAL A 241 59.01 -67.97 61.88
CA VAL A 241 59.88 -69.14 61.75
C VAL A 241 61.11 -69.02 62.65
N THR A 242 61.82 -67.89 62.64
CA THR A 242 62.99 -67.69 63.52
C THR A 242 62.65 -67.69 65.02
N ASN A 243 61.44 -67.26 65.41
CA ASN A 243 60.96 -67.41 66.79
C ASN A 243 60.60 -68.86 67.13
N GLU A 244 60.06 -69.64 66.18
CA GLU A 244 59.79 -71.08 66.37
C GLU A 244 61.10 -71.89 66.47
N GLU A 245 62.09 -71.60 65.63
CA GLU A 245 63.46 -72.13 65.72
C GLU A 245 64.09 -71.83 67.08
N GLN A 246 64.02 -70.59 67.57
CA GLN A 246 64.50 -70.23 68.91
C GLN A 246 63.77 -71.00 70.03
N ARG A 247 62.46 -71.19 69.92
CA ARG A 247 61.69 -71.99 70.89
C ARG A 247 62.04 -73.48 70.87
N ILE A 248 62.41 -74.02 69.71
CA ILE A 248 62.93 -75.39 69.58
C ILE A 248 64.31 -75.49 70.25
N ILE A 249 65.22 -74.58 69.95
CA ILE A 249 66.57 -74.53 70.56
C ILE A 249 66.49 -74.36 72.09
N GLU A 250 65.59 -73.51 72.59
CA GLU A 250 65.33 -73.41 74.04
C GLU A 250 64.78 -74.71 74.63
N PHE A 251 63.90 -75.41 73.92
CA PHE A 251 63.32 -76.67 74.39
C PHE A 251 64.36 -77.81 74.42
N GLU A 252 65.20 -77.91 73.40
CA GLU A 252 66.35 -78.83 73.38
C GLU A 252 67.34 -78.53 74.50
N ARG A 253 67.70 -77.24 74.68
CA ARG A 253 68.55 -76.80 75.79
C ARG A 253 67.95 -77.17 77.15
N ARG A 254 66.65 -76.90 77.38
CA ARG A 254 65.97 -77.27 78.64
C ARG A 254 65.91 -78.78 78.84
N GLN A 255 65.83 -79.59 77.79
CA GLN A 255 65.90 -81.05 77.91
C GLN A 255 67.30 -81.51 78.32
N GLU A 256 68.38 -80.98 77.74
CA GLU A 256 69.74 -81.36 78.14
C GLU A 256 70.09 -80.81 79.54
N GLU A 257 69.64 -79.61 79.90
CA GLU A 257 69.71 -79.10 81.28
C GLU A 257 68.93 -80.00 82.25
N SER A 258 67.72 -80.46 81.89
CA SER A 258 66.93 -81.41 82.70
C SER A 258 67.60 -82.78 82.81
N ARG A 259 68.30 -83.24 81.77
CA ARG A 259 69.05 -84.49 81.74
C ARG A 259 70.28 -84.42 82.64
N LEU A 260 71.01 -83.30 82.61
CA LEU A 260 72.13 -83.01 83.50
C LEU A 260 71.65 -82.89 84.97
N ILE A 261 70.51 -82.23 85.21
CA ILE A 261 69.87 -82.18 86.53
C ILE A 261 69.46 -83.58 87.00
N ASN A 262 68.86 -84.41 86.14
CA ASN A 262 68.51 -85.79 86.50
C ASN A 262 69.75 -86.65 86.81
N LEU A 263 70.85 -86.49 86.06
CA LEU A 263 72.11 -87.17 86.34
C LEU A 263 72.71 -86.70 87.67
N ASN A 264 72.65 -85.40 87.98
CA ASN A 264 73.08 -84.84 89.26
C ASN A 264 72.19 -85.32 90.41
N ASN A 265 70.87 -85.36 90.23
CA ASN A 265 69.90 -85.89 91.19
C ASN A 265 70.15 -87.38 91.48
N VAL A 266 70.50 -88.19 90.48
CA VAL A 266 70.88 -89.60 90.68
C VAL A 266 72.19 -89.72 91.46
N ALA A 267 73.18 -88.87 91.20
CA ALA A 267 74.40 -88.83 92.01
C ALA A 267 74.12 -88.38 93.46
N GLN A 268 73.29 -87.34 93.66
CA GLN A 268 72.83 -86.91 94.98
C GLN A 268 72.04 -88.00 95.70
N GLN A 269 71.21 -88.77 95.00
CA GLN A 269 70.51 -89.93 95.57
C GLN A 269 71.47 -91.06 95.97
N GLN A 270 72.57 -91.28 95.26
CA GLN A 270 73.61 -92.24 95.66
C GLN A 270 74.32 -91.75 96.94
N ASP A 271 74.75 -90.49 96.95
CA ASP A 271 75.26 -89.76 98.11
C ASP A 271 74.31 -89.81 99.33
N GLU A 272 73.01 -89.66 99.09
CA GLU A 272 71.96 -89.72 100.11
C GLU A 272 71.69 -91.15 100.57
N ILE A 273 71.78 -92.16 99.70
CA ILE A 273 71.72 -93.58 100.08
C ILE A 273 72.90 -93.95 100.98
N GLU A 274 74.11 -93.44 100.72
CA GLU A 274 75.25 -93.62 101.63
C GLU A 274 75.04 -92.89 102.96
N LYS A 275 74.60 -91.63 102.93
CA LYS A 275 74.24 -90.87 104.15
C LYS A 275 73.10 -91.52 104.92
N MET A 276 72.15 -92.16 104.24
CA MET A 276 71.02 -92.87 104.85
C MET A 276 71.44 -94.22 105.42
N ARG A 277 72.32 -95.00 104.76
CA ARG A 277 72.93 -96.19 105.37
C ARG A 277 73.67 -95.84 106.67
N ASN A 278 74.43 -94.75 106.66
CA ASN A 278 75.11 -94.24 107.87
C ASN A 278 74.11 -93.78 108.94
N LYS A 279 73.04 -93.06 108.56
CA LYS A 279 71.93 -92.69 109.46
C LYS A 279 71.07 -93.87 109.91
N GLU A 280 71.03 -94.99 109.19
CA GLU A 280 70.28 -96.18 109.57
C GLU A 280 71.05 -97.02 110.58
N ALA A 281 72.39 -97.08 110.46
CA ALA A 281 73.24 -97.58 111.53
C ALA A 281 73.05 -96.79 112.84
N GLU A 282 72.92 -95.46 112.75
CA GLU A 282 72.70 -94.61 113.94
C GLU A 282 71.24 -94.63 114.45
N ASN A 283 70.24 -94.59 113.56
CA ASN A 283 68.82 -94.72 113.93
C ASN A 283 68.44 -96.14 114.36
N ALA A 284 69.26 -97.16 114.10
CA ALA A 284 69.12 -98.47 114.72
C ALA A 284 69.43 -98.42 116.22
N ARG A 285 70.33 -97.52 116.66
CA ARG A 285 70.55 -97.20 118.07
C ARG A 285 69.33 -96.46 118.63
N ILE A 286 68.96 -95.33 118.02
CA ILE A 286 67.88 -94.45 118.53
C ILE A 286 66.50 -95.15 118.55
N ARG A 287 66.21 -96.08 117.63
CA ARG A 287 64.93 -96.84 117.68
C ARG A 287 64.86 -97.89 118.79
N GLN A 288 65.97 -98.22 119.46
CA GLN A 288 65.93 -98.94 120.74
C GLN A 288 65.45 -98.04 121.89
N GLU A 289 65.52 -96.71 121.72
CA GLU A 289 65.19 -95.70 122.75
C GLU A 289 63.77 -95.13 122.60
N LEU A 290 63.16 -95.16 121.40
CA LEU A 290 61.93 -94.40 121.08
C LEU A 290 60.64 -95.24 120.95
N MET A 291 60.71 -96.58 121.05
CA MET A 291 59.47 -97.38 121.15
C MET A 291 58.70 -97.15 122.47
N GLU A 292 59.32 -96.49 123.43
CA GLU A 292 58.86 -96.34 124.82
C GLU A 292 57.73 -95.29 125.01
N GLY A 293 57.14 -94.69 123.94
CA GLY A 293 56.36 -93.44 124.10
C GLY A 293 55.01 -93.19 123.39
N HIS A 294 54.61 -93.87 122.31
CA HIS A 294 53.60 -93.30 121.36
C HIS A 294 52.09 -93.58 121.64
N GLU A 295 51.68 -94.37 122.62
CA GLU A 295 50.31 -94.95 122.70
C GLU A 295 49.15 -93.99 123.12
N GLN A 296 49.08 -92.77 122.58
CA GLN A 296 48.36 -91.63 123.19
C GLN A 296 47.11 -91.10 122.42
N LEU A 297 47.29 -90.37 121.30
CA LEU A 297 46.38 -89.27 120.92
C LEU A 297 45.52 -89.55 119.65
N LYS A 298 44.22 -89.83 119.80
CA LYS A 298 43.37 -90.34 118.69
C LYS A 298 41.83 -90.23 118.90
N TYR A 299 41.17 -89.06 118.79
CA TYR A 299 39.71 -88.97 119.08
C TYR A 299 38.80 -87.91 118.39
N PHE A 300 39.23 -87.07 117.42
CA PHE A 300 38.39 -85.93 116.93
C PHE A 300 38.48 -85.64 115.40
N LYS A 301 37.44 -85.05 114.78
CA LYS A 301 37.56 -84.29 113.50
C LYS A 301 36.54 -83.15 113.21
N ALA A 302 35.39 -83.41 112.57
CA ALA A 302 34.58 -82.39 111.82
C ALA A 302 33.05 -82.53 111.97
N MET A 303 32.27 -81.46 111.67
CA MET A 303 30.86 -81.34 112.13
C MET A 303 29.95 -80.25 111.42
N ARG A 304 30.05 -79.97 110.09
CA ARG A 304 29.05 -79.18 109.27
C ARG A 304 29.31 -79.33 107.75
N GLN A 305 28.27 -79.29 106.89
CA GLN A 305 28.37 -79.27 105.41
C GLN A 305 27.10 -78.83 104.59
N GLU A 306 26.15 -78.03 105.11
CA GLU A 306 24.74 -78.07 104.62
C GLU A 306 24.10 -76.90 103.79
N GLU A 307 24.60 -75.64 103.78
CA GLU A 307 23.68 -74.47 103.82
C GLU A 307 23.25 -73.70 102.52
N ASP A 308 23.80 -73.94 101.32
CA ASP A 308 23.72 -72.99 100.16
C ASP A 308 22.75 -73.37 99.00
N ARG A 309 21.57 -72.70 98.76
CA ARG A 309 20.66 -73.14 97.63
C ARG A 309 19.51 -72.28 96.98
N ILE A 310 19.34 -70.95 97.11
CA ILE A 310 17.96 -70.32 96.96
C ILE A 310 17.66 -69.26 95.84
N ILE A 311 18.58 -68.74 95.01
CA ILE A 311 18.49 -67.30 94.56
C ILE A 311 17.83 -66.88 93.19
N ASP A 312 17.71 -67.71 92.14
CA ASP A 312 17.91 -67.21 90.73
C ASP A 312 16.72 -66.75 89.80
N LEU A 313 15.50 -66.41 90.25
CA LEU A 313 14.29 -66.50 89.37
C LEU A 313 13.68 -65.25 88.62
N SER A 314 14.29 -64.03 88.61
CA SER A 314 13.46 -62.78 88.54
C SER A 314 13.46 -61.85 87.28
N ILE A 315 14.01 -62.19 86.09
CA ILE A 315 14.52 -61.14 85.15
C ILE A 315 13.72 -60.79 83.85
N GLN A 316 12.75 -61.57 83.36
CA GLN A 316 12.45 -61.62 81.90
C GLN A 316 11.47 -60.58 81.24
N ASN A 317 10.83 -59.64 81.94
CA ASN A 317 9.57 -59.01 81.45
C ASN A 317 9.64 -57.68 80.61
N TYR A 318 10.80 -57.17 80.20
CA TYR A 318 10.93 -55.73 79.84
C TYR A 318 10.58 -55.27 78.40
N HIS A 319 10.67 -56.11 77.36
CA HIS A 319 10.95 -55.61 75.99
C HIS A 319 9.77 -55.21 75.07
N ARG A 320 8.49 -55.40 75.45
CA ARG A 320 7.37 -55.55 74.48
C ARG A 320 6.69 -54.27 73.93
N ILE A 321 7.15 -53.05 74.26
CA ILE A 321 6.32 -51.82 74.12
C ILE A 321 6.76 -50.83 73.00
N LYS A 322 7.87 -51.08 72.29
CA LYS A 322 8.57 -50.02 71.53
C LYS A 322 8.00 -49.64 70.15
N GLU A 323 7.29 -50.53 69.46
CA GLU A 323 7.24 -50.50 67.98
C GLU A 323 6.02 -49.78 67.34
N GLU A 324 4.93 -49.51 68.07
CA GLU A 324 3.66 -49.05 67.46
C GLU A 324 3.60 -47.59 66.95
N LYS A 325 4.68 -46.80 67.07
CA LYS A 325 4.57 -45.32 66.95
C LYS A 325 4.93 -44.69 65.60
N GLU A 326 5.59 -45.38 64.68
CA GLU A 326 6.18 -44.71 63.49
C GLU A 326 5.29 -44.70 62.24
N ALA A 327 4.31 -45.61 62.13
CA ALA A 327 3.55 -45.84 60.89
C ALA A 327 2.64 -44.68 60.40
N LYS A 328 2.46 -43.60 61.18
CA LYS A 328 1.42 -42.59 60.94
C LYS A 328 1.83 -41.35 60.13
N LYS A 329 3.05 -41.28 59.57
CA LYS A 329 3.58 -40.06 58.91
C LYS A 329 3.65 -40.06 57.37
N VAL A 330 3.20 -41.11 56.69
CA VAL A 330 3.54 -41.34 55.26
C VAL A 330 2.45 -40.91 54.26
N GLU A 331 1.17 -40.85 54.64
CA GLU A 331 0.08 -40.77 53.64
C GLU A 331 -0.34 -39.36 53.17
N GLU A 332 0.00 -38.27 53.88
CA GLU A 332 -0.57 -36.94 53.58
C GLU A 332 -0.03 -36.25 52.31
N GLN A 333 1.04 -36.74 51.68
CA GLN A 333 1.73 -36.01 50.60
C GLN A 333 1.30 -36.35 49.15
N LYS A 334 0.20 -37.09 48.94
CA LYS A 334 -0.16 -37.63 47.60
C LYS A 334 -1.22 -36.87 46.79
N LEU A 335 -1.95 -35.89 47.36
CA LEU A 335 -3.20 -35.37 46.75
C LEU A 335 -3.08 -34.10 45.87
N GLU A 336 -1.99 -33.33 45.95
CA GLU A 336 -1.96 -31.93 45.43
C GLU A 336 -1.52 -31.77 43.95
N LYS A 337 -1.56 -32.83 43.12
CA LYS A 337 -0.91 -32.81 41.78
C LYS A 337 -1.76 -33.13 40.55
N LEU A 338 -3.08 -33.33 40.67
CA LEU A 338 -3.92 -33.84 39.56
C LEU A 338 -5.26 -33.10 39.35
N ARG A 339 -5.24 -31.76 39.20
CA ARG A 339 -6.46 -30.98 38.88
C ARG A 339 -6.36 -29.72 38.02
N LYS A 340 -5.18 -29.32 37.52
CA LYS A 340 -4.96 -28.06 36.77
C LYS A 340 -4.65 -28.26 35.28
N GLU A 341 -5.51 -28.97 34.53
CA GLU A 341 -5.22 -29.29 33.12
C GLU A 341 -6.46 -29.43 32.21
N ARG A 342 -7.53 -28.64 32.43
CA ARG A 342 -8.81 -28.80 31.71
C ARG A 342 -9.47 -27.51 31.20
N GLU A 343 -8.70 -26.62 30.57
CA GLU A 343 -9.23 -25.35 30.03
C GLU A 343 -8.75 -24.97 28.60
N LYS A 344 -8.34 -25.95 27.77
CA LYS A 344 -7.96 -25.68 26.37
C LYS A 344 -8.42 -26.76 25.37
N ALA A 345 -9.70 -26.71 24.94
CA ALA A 345 -10.19 -27.26 23.66
C ALA A 345 -11.72 -27.07 23.44
N ARG A 346 -12.26 -25.84 23.34
CA ARG A 346 -13.66 -25.63 22.90
C ARG A 346 -13.95 -24.31 22.17
N VAL A 347 -13.10 -23.94 21.21
CA VAL A 347 -13.36 -22.85 20.21
C VAL A 347 -13.85 -23.44 18.87
N ALA A 348 -13.92 -24.76 18.74
CA ALA A 348 -14.24 -25.42 17.49
C ALA A 348 -15.73 -25.33 17.11
N THR A 349 -15.97 -24.57 16.03
CA THR A 349 -16.97 -24.80 14.97
C THR A 349 -18.47 -24.69 15.27
N GLN A 350 -19.19 -24.18 14.25
CA GLN A 350 -20.66 -24.20 14.07
C GLN A 350 -21.46 -23.25 15.01
N THR A 351 -22.42 -22.44 14.55
CA THR A 351 -22.88 -22.15 13.17
C THR A 351 -23.54 -20.76 13.14
N ILE A 352 -23.27 -19.98 12.10
CA ILE A 352 -24.10 -18.82 11.67
C ILE A 352 -24.85 -19.26 10.39
N GLN A 353 -25.97 -18.60 10.07
CA GLN A 353 -26.86 -18.79 8.91
C GLN A 353 -28.09 -19.71 9.16
N ALA A 354 -29.23 -19.07 9.41
CA ALA A 354 -30.60 -19.58 9.24
C ALA A 354 -31.54 -18.35 9.20
N HIS A 355 -31.73 -17.74 8.03
CA HIS A 355 -32.22 -16.35 7.87
C HIS A 355 -33.58 -16.23 7.13
N GLU A 356 -34.33 -17.33 6.99
CA GLU A 356 -35.30 -17.48 5.89
C GLU A 356 -36.73 -17.79 6.35
N LEU A 357 -37.34 -16.92 7.18
CA LEU A 357 -38.72 -17.13 7.68
C LEU A 357 -39.63 -15.88 7.76
N GLN A 358 -39.23 -14.74 7.18
CA GLN A 358 -39.95 -13.46 7.37
C GLN A 358 -40.31 -12.73 6.04
N MET A 359 -40.83 -13.46 5.04
CA MET A 359 -41.18 -12.93 3.70
C MET A 359 -42.66 -13.06 3.30
N HIS A 360 -43.56 -13.46 4.22
CA HIS A 360 -44.82 -14.13 3.85
C HIS A 360 -46.14 -13.40 4.27
N ILE A 361 -46.12 -12.08 4.49
CA ILE A 361 -47.23 -11.36 5.15
C ILE A 361 -47.98 -10.34 4.25
N ASP A 362 -47.39 -9.87 3.16
CA ASP A 362 -47.87 -8.67 2.44
C ASP A 362 -48.91 -8.90 1.31
N GLU A 363 -49.54 -10.07 1.22
CA GLU A 363 -50.12 -10.56 -0.05
C GLU A 363 -51.68 -10.65 -0.15
N ILE A 364 -52.46 -10.22 0.86
CA ILE A 364 -53.87 -10.68 1.01
C ILE A 364 -55.03 -9.70 0.64
N ASN A 365 -54.91 -8.38 0.79
CA ASN A 365 -56.09 -7.48 0.90
C ASN A 365 -56.45 -6.65 -0.37
N ALA A 366 -56.69 -7.29 -1.52
CA ALA A 366 -56.84 -6.58 -2.82
C ALA A 366 -58.21 -6.69 -3.56
N ILE A 367 -59.25 -7.34 -3.02
CA ILE A 367 -60.42 -7.78 -3.82
C ILE A 367 -61.78 -7.34 -3.21
N ARG A 368 -62.40 -6.23 -3.67
CA ARG A 368 -63.77 -5.83 -3.21
C ARG A 368 -64.60 -4.76 -3.99
N ILE A 369 -64.44 -4.54 -5.30
CA ILE A 369 -64.82 -3.24 -5.95
C ILE A 369 -65.93 -3.24 -7.06
N GLN A 370 -66.56 -4.35 -7.47
CA GLN A 370 -67.44 -4.35 -8.67
C GLN A 370 -68.80 -5.09 -8.51
N GLU A 371 -69.98 -4.41 -8.61
CA GLU A 371 -71.30 -5.09 -8.91
C GLU A 371 -72.60 -4.26 -9.25
N GLU A 372 -72.65 -2.91 -9.38
CA GLU A 372 -73.88 -2.14 -8.99
C GLU A 372 -74.75 -1.35 -10.07
N VAL A 373 -74.95 -1.73 -11.35
CA VAL A 373 -75.21 -0.71 -12.46
C VAL A 373 -76.50 -0.67 -13.40
N GLU A 374 -77.43 -1.65 -13.56
CA GLU A 374 -78.27 -1.77 -14.83
C GLU A 374 -79.84 -1.49 -14.82
N ARG A 375 -80.53 -0.76 -15.79
CA ARG A 375 -82.04 -0.37 -15.81
C ARG A 375 -82.83 -0.07 -17.20
N GLU A 376 -83.91 0.79 -17.28
CA GLU A 376 -85.12 0.75 -18.24
C GLU A 376 -85.64 2.04 -19.07
N TRP A 377 -86.86 2.08 -19.75
CA TRP A 377 -87.14 2.95 -21.00
C TRP A 377 -88.54 3.65 -21.50
N ARG A 378 -89.66 3.06 -22.04
CA ARG A 378 -90.43 3.50 -23.33
C ARG A 378 -91.92 4.14 -23.39
N LEU A 379 -92.44 4.57 -24.61
CA LEU A 379 -93.87 4.68 -25.21
C LEU A 379 -94.70 6.05 -25.46
N LYS A 380 -95.52 6.23 -26.59
CA LYS A 380 -96.75 7.16 -26.88
C LYS A 380 -97.28 7.31 -28.39
N GLU A 381 -98.49 7.91 -28.75
CA GLU A 381 -99.12 8.05 -30.15
C GLU A 381 -100.39 9.02 -30.43
N LYS A 382 -100.79 9.33 -31.74
CA LYS A 382 -102.18 9.44 -32.46
C LYS A 382 -103.10 10.70 -32.92
N GLU A 383 -103.87 10.55 -34.07
CA GLU A 383 -105.19 11.10 -34.71
C GLU A 383 -105.53 12.51 -35.42
N GLU A 384 -106.51 12.59 -36.43
CA GLU A 384 -107.15 13.80 -37.15
C GLU A 384 -108.43 13.53 -38.10
N MET A 385 -109.36 14.48 -38.52
CA MET A 385 -110.26 14.41 -39.77
C MET A 385 -111.26 15.59 -40.24
N LEU A 386 -111.68 15.63 -41.55
CA LEU A 386 -113.05 15.91 -42.20
C LEU A 386 -113.42 17.20 -43.10
N LYS A 387 -114.73 17.39 -43.50
CA LYS A 387 -115.57 18.56 -44.03
C LYS A 387 -115.34 19.25 -45.45
N LYS A 388 -116.35 19.57 -46.35
CA LYS A 388 -116.11 19.90 -47.84
C LYS A 388 -116.93 20.79 -48.93
N LEU A 389 -118.25 21.20 -48.98
CA LEU A 389 -119.01 21.45 -50.31
C LEU A 389 -119.77 22.82 -50.73
N ASN A 390 -120.49 22.85 -51.91
CA ASN A 390 -121.24 23.87 -52.77
C ASN A 390 -120.84 25.37 -52.85
N ALA A 391 -119.83 25.85 -52.12
CA ALA A 391 -119.26 27.20 -52.35
C ALA A 391 -118.68 27.41 -53.78
N GLN A 392 -118.66 26.36 -54.60
CA GLN A 392 -117.73 26.16 -55.72
C GLN A 392 -117.88 27.12 -56.92
N LYS A 393 -119.09 27.56 -57.33
CA LYS A 393 -119.25 28.20 -58.66
C LYS A 393 -118.84 29.67 -58.80
N MET A 394 -119.06 30.54 -57.82
CA MET A 394 -118.42 31.88 -57.84
C MET A 394 -116.93 31.74 -57.55
N LEU A 395 -116.58 30.84 -56.63
CA LEU A 395 -115.21 30.33 -56.45
C LEU A 395 -114.59 29.71 -57.72
N TRP A 396 -115.30 29.50 -58.85
CA TRP A 396 -114.72 29.04 -60.14
C TRP A 396 -114.23 30.20 -61.02
N LYS A 397 -114.99 31.31 -61.15
CA LYS A 397 -114.52 32.50 -61.89
C LYS A 397 -113.52 33.32 -61.09
N GLU A 398 -113.76 33.48 -59.80
CA GLU A 398 -112.75 34.00 -58.88
C GLU A 398 -111.56 33.02 -58.80
N ARG A 399 -111.75 31.71 -59.01
CA ARG A 399 -110.61 30.79 -59.25
C ARG A 399 -109.82 31.22 -60.46
N GLU A 400 -110.46 31.54 -61.58
CA GLU A 400 -109.77 31.71 -62.84
C GLU A 400 -108.88 32.96 -62.83
N GLU A 401 -109.38 34.06 -62.26
CA GLU A 401 -108.58 35.26 -62.00
C GLU A 401 -107.56 35.07 -60.85
N GLN A 402 -107.92 34.38 -59.75
CA GLN A 402 -106.94 33.98 -58.72
C GLN A 402 -105.85 33.07 -59.31
N ILE A 403 -106.18 32.17 -60.23
CA ILE A 403 -105.25 31.25 -60.90
C ILE A 403 -104.36 32.04 -61.85
N ASN A 404 -104.88 33.01 -62.60
CA ASN A 404 -104.06 33.77 -63.53
C ASN A 404 -103.15 34.76 -62.80
N ASN A 405 -103.65 35.45 -61.77
CA ASN A 405 -102.85 36.28 -60.89
C ASN A 405 -101.84 35.44 -60.09
N LYS A 406 -102.23 34.24 -59.62
CA LYS A 406 -101.31 33.29 -58.97
C LYS A 406 -100.27 32.75 -59.96
N ARG A 407 -100.59 32.51 -61.23
CA ARG A 407 -99.62 32.13 -62.27
C ARG A 407 -98.60 33.24 -62.53
N ILE A 408 -99.03 34.49 -62.60
CA ILE A 408 -98.14 35.65 -62.78
C ILE A 408 -97.26 35.85 -61.53
N MET A 409 -97.86 35.79 -60.34
CA MET A 409 -97.11 35.83 -59.07
C MET A 409 -96.13 34.66 -58.96
N GLN A 410 -96.54 33.43 -59.27
CA GLN A 410 -95.67 32.25 -59.30
C GLN A 410 -94.57 32.37 -60.35
N ALA A 411 -94.81 32.98 -61.51
CA ALA A 411 -93.74 33.21 -62.50
C ALA A 411 -92.70 34.23 -61.99
N ILE A 412 -93.15 35.27 -61.27
CA ILE A 412 -92.27 36.25 -60.63
C ILE A 412 -91.53 35.65 -59.42
N GLU A 413 -92.19 34.80 -58.62
CA GLU A 413 -91.57 34.04 -57.54
C GLU A 413 -90.53 33.06 -58.10
N ILE A 414 -90.88 32.21 -59.07
CA ILE A 414 -89.95 31.27 -59.72
C ILE A 414 -88.74 32.00 -60.32
N GLU A 415 -88.92 33.19 -60.90
CA GLU A 415 -87.82 34.01 -61.44
C GLU A 415 -86.99 34.71 -60.34
N ARG A 416 -87.54 34.95 -59.15
CA ARG A 416 -86.79 35.37 -57.94
C ARG A 416 -86.05 34.19 -57.32
N ASP A 417 -86.77 33.13 -56.99
CA ASP A 417 -86.28 31.85 -56.48
C ASP A 417 -85.14 31.34 -57.35
N ARG A 418 -85.25 31.45 -58.68
CA ARG A 418 -84.18 31.10 -59.62
C ARG A 418 -82.95 31.99 -59.47
N ARG A 419 -83.10 33.31 -59.36
CA ARG A 419 -81.95 34.23 -59.19
C ARG A 419 -81.32 34.12 -57.81
N GLU A 420 -82.10 33.78 -56.79
CA GLU A 420 -81.62 33.50 -55.45
C GLU A 420 -80.92 32.13 -55.40
N PHE A 421 -81.46 31.12 -56.09
CA PHE A 421 -80.80 29.83 -56.31
C PHE A 421 -79.49 29.97 -57.12
N GLU A 422 -79.46 30.75 -58.20
CA GLU A 422 -78.25 31.02 -59.00
C GLU A 422 -77.19 31.77 -58.18
N LYS A 423 -77.60 32.70 -57.29
CA LYS A 423 -76.68 33.31 -56.29
C LYS A 423 -76.17 32.28 -55.28
N ILE A 424 -77.08 31.49 -54.68
CA ILE A 424 -76.74 30.47 -53.68
C ILE A 424 -75.79 29.42 -54.29
N VAL A 425 -76.01 29.00 -55.55
CA VAL A 425 -75.10 28.11 -56.28
C VAL A 425 -73.74 28.78 -56.50
N CYS A 426 -73.67 30.04 -56.93
CA CYS A 426 -72.40 30.75 -57.10
C CYS A 426 -71.66 30.97 -55.76
N GLU A 427 -72.39 31.23 -54.66
CA GLU A 427 -71.85 31.30 -53.30
C GLU A 427 -71.39 29.92 -52.80
N GLN A 428 -72.09 28.83 -53.15
CA GLN A 428 -71.68 27.45 -52.86
C GLN A 428 -70.47 27.01 -53.68
N GLU A 429 -70.41 27.32 -54.98
CA GLU A 429 -69.25 27.06 -55.84
C GLU A 429 -68.01 27.80 -55.33
N THR A 430 -68.15 29.09 -55.00
CA THR A 430 -67.03 29.86 -54.42
C THR A 430 -66.69 29.45 -52.98
N ALA A 431 -67.61 28.88 -52.22
CA ALA A 431 -67.32 28.24 -50.93
C ALA A 431 -66.56 26.92 -51.10
N LEU A 432 -67.03 26.03 -51.99
CA LEU A 432 -66.37 24.76 -52.33
C LEU A 432 -64.95 24.99 -52.89
N ASP A 433 -64.75 26.03 -53.70
CA ASP A 433 -63.42 26.38 -54.22
C ASP A 433 -62.50 27.05 -53.19
N ARG A 434 -63.04 27.59 -52.09
CA ARG A 434 -62.24 27.98 -50.92
C ARG A 434 -61.91 26.75 -50.07
N GLU A 435 -62.89 25.89 -49.81
CA GLU A 435 -62.71 24.66 -49.04
C GLU A 435 -61.69 23.72 -49.69
N LYS A 436 -61.76 23.50 -51.01
CA LYS A 436 -60.73 22.76 -51.77
C LYS A 436 -59.33 23.33 -51.53
N LYS A 437 -59.14 24.65 -51.69
CA LYS A 437 -57.84 25.31 -51.52
C LYS A 437 -57.33 25.24 -50.08
N GLU A 438 -58.22 25.37 -49.09
CA GLU A 438 -57.87 25.13 -47.69
C GLU A 438 -57.48 23.68 -47.44
N LEU A 439 -58.15 22.71 -48.07
CA LEU A 439 -57.91 21.28 -47.89
C LEU A 439 -56.61 20.86 -48.59
N GLU A 440 -56.32 21.41 -49.78
CA GLU A 440 -55.02 21.34 -50.47
C GLU A 440 -53.90 21.91 -49.58
N GLN A 441 -54.05 23.12 -49.03
CA GLN A 441 -53.07 23.71 -48.11
C GLN A 441 -52.87 22.87 -46.84
N LYS A 442 -53.94 22.31 -46.27
CA LYS A 442 -53.87 21.39 -45.12
C LYS A 442 -53.16 20.07 -45.50
N GLN A 443 -53.34 19.56 -46.71
CA GLN A 443 -52.58 18.41 -47.22
C GLN A 443 -51.11 18.75 -47.43
N GLU A 444 -50.77 19.87 -48.06
CA GLU A 444 -49.38 20.34 -48.23
C GLU A 444 -48.68 20.53 -46.88
N GLN A 445 -49.32 21.19 -45.92
CA GLN A 445 -48.81 21.34 -44.56
C GLN A 445 -48.61 19.98 -43.87
N THR A 446 -49.52 19.02 -44.06
CA THR A 446 -49.39 17.66 -43.54
C THR A 446 -48.22 16.91 -44.19
N LEU A 447 -48.00 17.08 -45.49
CA LEU A 447 -46.86 16.50 -46.22
C LEU A 447 -45.54 17.12 -45.79
N ILE A 448 -45.47 18.44 -45.62
CA ILE A 448 -44.31 19.17 -45.09
C ILE A 448 -44.01 18.67 -43.66
N HIS A 449 -45.00 18.64 -42.78
CA HIS A 449 -44.84 18.17 -41.40
C HIS A 449 -44.40 16.71 -41.32
N ARG A 450 -44.97 15.82 -42.16
CA ARG A 450 -44.53 14.43 -42.32
C ARG A 450 -43.06 14.34 -42.76
N ASN A 451 -42.66 15.16 -43.73
CA ASN A 451 -41.28 15.21 -44.19
C ASN A 451 -40.32 15.76 -43.11
N GLU A 452 -40.75 16.73 -42.31
CA GLU A 452 -40.02 17.22 -41.13
C GLU A 452 -39.82 16.11 -40.08
N ILE A 453 -40.87 15.36 -39.76
CA ILE A 453 -40.79 14.20 -38.85
C ILE A 453 -39.83 13.13 -39.41
N LEU A 454 -39.89 12.84 -40.71
CA LEU A 454 -38.98 11.89 -41.35
C LEU A 454 -37.52 12.37 -41.35
N LYS A 455 -37.24 13.68 -41.48
CA LYS A 455 -35.90 14.24 -41.24
C LYS A 455 -35.47 14.01 -39.79
N GLN A 456 -36.29 14.42 -38.82
CA GLN A 456 -35.98 14.30 -37.39
C GLN A 456 -35.73 12.86 -36.94
N ILE A 457 -36.47 11.88 -37.49
CA ILE A 457 -36.24 10.45 -37.25
C ILE A 457 -34.90 10.01 -37.83
N ASN A 458 -34.59 10.40 -39.08
CA ASN A 458 -33.31 10.07 -39.71
C ASN A 458 -32.11 10.75 -39.03
N GLU A 459 -32.29 11.98 -38.53
CA GLU A 459 -31.29 12.72 -37.77
C GLU A 459 -31.05 12.04 -36.41
N LYS A 460 -32.09 11.72 -35.64
CA LYS A 460 -31.95 10.98 -34.38
C LYS A 460 -31.41 9.56 -34.55
N GLU A 461 -31.65 8.91 -35.69
CA GLU A 461 -31.03 7.61 -35.97
C GLU A 461 -29.54 7.75 -36.30
N ARG A 462 -29.15 8.77 -37.06
CA ARG A 462 -27.74 9.12 -37.30
C ARG A 462 -27.04 9.49 -35.99
N GLU A 463 -27.66 10.30 -35.14
CA GLU A 463 -27.15 10.64 -33.80
C GLU A 463 -26.90 9.37 -33.01
N ARG A 464 -27.91 8.49 -32.83
CA ARG A 464 -27.76 7.21 -32.11
C ARG A 464 -26.71 6.28 -32.71
N ILE A 465 -26.52 6.28 -34.03
CA ILE A 465 -25.43 5.54 -34.69
C ILE A 465 -24.07 6.17 -34.33
N THR A 466 -23.91 7.49 -34.41
CA THR A 466 -22.64 8.15 -34.05
C THR A 466 -22.34 8.11 -32.55
N GLU A 467 -23.35 8.11 -31.69
CA GLU A 467 -23.20 7.87 -30.24
C GLU A 467 -22.69 6.45 -29.98
N ARG A 468 -23.30 5.44 -30.60
CA ARG A 468 -22.81 4.05 -30.53
C ARG A 468 -21.39 3.93 -31.06
N GLN A 469 -21.05 4.57 -32.18
CA GLN A 469 -19.69 4.58 -32.73
C GLN A 469 -18.70 5.20 -31.76
N LYS A 470 -18.98 6.38 -31.19
CA LYS A 470 -18.15 7.00 -30.15
C LYS A 470 -17.99 6.11 -28.93
N MET A 471 -19.08 5.53 -28.41
CA MET A 471 -19.00 4.58 -27.30
C MET A 471 -18.14 3.36 -27.64
N PHE A 472 -18.18 2.83 -28.87
CA PHE A 472 -17.28 1.75 -29.29
C PHE A 472 -15.82 2.22 -29.43
N GLU A 473 -15.57 3.40 -29.98
CA GLU A 473 -14.24 4.00 -30.09
C GLU A 473 -13.63 4.28 -28.70
N GLU A 474 -14.40 4.84 -27.77
CA GLU A 474 -14.02 5.10 -26.38
C GLU A 474 -13.77 3.80 -25.57
N ASN A 475 -14.57 2.76 -25.81
CA ASN A 475 -14.29 1.43 -25.25
C ASN A 475 -13.01 0.82 -25.86
N LEU A 476 -12.78 0.97 -27.17
CA LEU A 476 -11.57 0.48 -27.84
C LEU A 476 -10.31 1.23 -27.37
N THR A 477 -10.36 2.54 -27.18
CA THR A 477 -9.24 3.30 -26.60
C THR A 477 -9.03 2.91 -25.14
N THR A 478 -10.08 2.75 -24.34
CA THR A 478 -9.97 2.28 -22.94
C THR A 478 -9.37 0.88 -22.86
N CYS A 479 -9.75 -0.05 -23.74
CA CYS A 479 -9.14 -1.38 -23.85
C CYS A 479 -7.67 -1.31 -24.28
N ALA A 480 -7.31 -0.43 -25.22
CA ALA A 480 -5.94 -0.22 -25.64
C ALA A 480 -5.08 0.42 -24.54
N GLU A 481 -5.60 1.40 -23.82
CA GLU A 481 -4.91 2.07 -22.71
C GLU A 481 -4.71 1.13 -21.51
N THR A 482 -5.73 0.33 -21.16
CA THR A 482 -5.61 -0.67 -20.09
C THR A 482 -4.66 -1.81 -20.47
N ALA A 483 -4.69 -2.30 -21.71
CA ALA A 483 -3.69 -3.26 -22.21
C ALA A 483 -2.26 -2.67 -22.19
N MET A 484 -2.10 -1.41 -22.58
CA MET A 484 -0.81 -0.70 -22.53
C MET A 484 -0.38 -0.36 -21.10
N ARG A 485 -1.29 -0.22 -20.13
CA ARG A 485 -0.97 -0.14 -18.69
C ARG A 485 -0.49 -1.50 -18.19
N LYS A 486 -1.28 -2.58 -18.40
CA LYS A 486 -0.91 -3.94 -17.98
C LYS A 486 0.44 -4.38 -18.55
N LYS A 487 0.73 -4.12 -19.83
CA LYS A 487 2.05 -4.41 -20.41
C LYS A 487 3.17 -3.62 -19.71
N LYS A 488 3.03 -2.31 -19.50
CA LYS A 488 4.07 -1.51 -18.80
C LYS A 488 4.32 -2.01 -17.37
N LEU A 489 3.27 -2.45 -16.67
CA LEU A 489 3.38 -3.03 -15.34
C LEU A 489 4.18 -4.35 -15.39
N GLN A 490 3.87 -5.23 -16.36
CA GLN A 490 4.63 -6.46 -16.62
C GLN A 490 6.10 -6.16 -16.97
N ASP A 491 6.37 -5.24 -17.91
CA ASP A 491 7.73 -4.82 -18.30
C ASP A 491 8.55 -4.33 -17.07
N VAL A 492 7.90 -3.64 -16.12
CA VAL A 492 8.52 -3.15 -14.85
C VAL A 492 8.70 -4.28 -13.83
N MET A 493 7.74 -5.19 -13.69
CA MET A 493 7.84 -6.38 -12.84
C MET A 493 8.98 -7.30 -13.32
N GLU A 494 9.14 -7.48 -14.63
CA GLU A 494 10.26 -8.21 -15.22
C GLU A 494 11.60 -7.56 -14.92
N GLN A 495 11.71 -6.23 -15.08
CA GLN A 495 12.90 -5.50 -14.66
C GLN A 495 13.19 -5.63 -13.16
N LYS A 496 12.17 -5.81 -12.30
CA LYS A 496 12.36 -6.01 -10.86
C LYS A 496 12.92 -7.39 -10.51
N TRP A 497 12.37 -8.48 -11.05
CA TRP A 497 12.94 -9.81 -10.78
C TRP A 497 14.26 -10.05 -11.53
N GLN A 498 14.47 -9.40 -12.69
CA GLN A 498 15.78 -9.42 -13.36
C GLN A 498 16.85 -8.67 -12.56
N LYS A 499 16.51 -7.56 -11.88
CA LYS A 499 17.41 -6.92 -10.90
C LYS A 499 17.75 -7.84 -9.72
N MET A 500 16.86 -8.75 -9.32
CA MET A 500 17.24 -9.78 -8.32
C MET A 500 18.26 -10.78 -8.86
N ARG A 501 18.26 -11.06 -10.18
CA ARG A 501 19.30 -11.87 -10.83
C ARG A 501 20.62 -11.11 -10.89
N GLU A 502 20.60 -9.81 -11.17
CA GLU A 502 21.76 -8.91 -11.13
C GLU A 502 22.34 -8.77 -9.71
N ASP A 503 21.48 -8.71 -8.68
CA ASP A 503 21.82 -8.77 -7.24
C ASP A 503 22.42 -10.14 -6.80
N ASN A 504 22.54 -11.13 -7.70
CA ASN A 504 22.98 -12.51 -7.42
C ASN A 504 22.09 -13.27 -6.41
N VAL A 505 20.78 -12.98 -6.35
CA VAL A 505 19.83 -13.76 -5.55
C VAL A 505 19.66 -15.17 -6.17
N PRO A 506 19.66 -16.27 -5.38
CA PRO A 506 19.50 -17.62 -5.92
C PRO A 506 18.19 -17.81 -6.71
N ASP A 507 18.28 -18.52 -7.83
CA ASP A 507 17.18 -18.74 -8.78
C ASP A 507 15.92 -19.39 -8.15
N THR A 508 16.05 -20.16 -7.07
CA THR A 508 14.92 -20.71 -6.32
C THR A 508 13.96 -19.62 -5.83
N TYR A 509 14.51 -18.53 -5.29
CA TYR A 509 13.75 -17.40 -4.77
C TYR A 509 13.22 -16.49 -5.88
N ILE A 510 13.98 -16.33 -6.97
CA ILE A 510 13.54 -15.56 -8.15
C ILE A 510 12.35 -16.25 -8.83
N ASN A 511 12.38 -17.58 -8.97
CA ASN A 511 11.28 -18.36 -9.52
C ASN A 511 10.04 -18.37 -8.61
N GLU A 512 10.21 -18.33 -7.28
CA GLU A 512 9.09 -18.13 -6.34
C GLU A 512 8.45 -16.75 -6.54
N VAL A 513 9.24 -15.67 -6.58
CA VAL A 513 8.75 -14.31 -6.85
C VAL A 513 8.06 -14.21 -8.20
N LYS A 514 8.62 -14.78 -9.27
CA LYS A 514 8.01 -14.76 -10.61
C LYS A 514 6.62 -15.42 -10.59
N ARG A 515 6.48 -16.61 -9.99
CA ARG A 515 5.19 -17.29 -9.87
C ARG A 515 4.19 -16.54 -8.99
N MET A 516 4.64 -15.76 -8.01
CA MET A 516 3.76 -14.90 -7.22
C MET A 516 3.30 -13.66 -8.01
N ILE A 517 4.20 -13.06 -8.80
CA ILE A 517 3.90 -11.94 -9.72
C ILE A 517 2.85 -12.35 -10.77
N GLU A 518 2.96 -13.56 -11.34
CA GLU A 518 2.01 -14.11 -12.31
C GLU A 518 0.56 -14.22 -11.77
N ASN A 519 0.37 -14.20 -10.44
CA ASN A 519 -0.93 -14.23 -9.77
C ASN A 519 -1.45 -12.84 -9.34
N ILE A 520 -0.74 -11.75 -9.63
CA ILE A 520 -1.24 -10.37 -9.43
C ILE A 520 -2.14 -10.02 -10.63
N HIS A 521 -3.32 -9.42 -10.41
CA HIS A 521 -4.38 -9.29 -11.44
C HIS A 521 -4.97 -7.88 -11.56
#